data_AF-A0A7R9W2Z3-F1
#
_entry.id   AF-A0A7R9W2Z3-F1
#
_cell.length_a   1.000
_cell.length_b   1.000
_cell.length_c   1.000
_cell.angle_alpha   90.00
_cell.angle_beta   90.00
_cell.angle_gamma   90.00
#
_symmetry.space_group_name_H-M   'P 1'
#
loop_
_entity.id
_entity.type
_entity.pdbx_description
1 polymer ?
#
loop_
_entity_poly.entity_id
_entity_poly.type
_entity_poly.pdbx_seq_one_letter_code
_entity_poly.pdbx_strand_id
1 'polypeptide(L)'
;IVTENLHYAKVVLKMGIRSNASDLDFSDIIDEDVEAAMKESAIISTGTDISEDDLSNIKMLCEQVVALMEYRRTLMEYLTNRMNAIAPNLTVMVGELVGARLMAHAGSLINLAKQPASTVQ
;
A
#
# COMPACT_ATOMS: atom_id res chain seq x y z
N ILE A 1 -15.87 -5.15 -3.34
CA ILE A 1 -15.57 -5.28 -4.79
C ILE A 1 -14.09 -5.02 -5.00
N VAL A 2 -13.59 -3.80 -4.77
CA VAL A 2 -12.15 -3.54 -4.65
C VAL A 2 -11.72 -3.71 -3.19
N THR A 3 -10.80 -4.64 -2.93
CA THR A 3 -10.29 -4.94 -1.56
C THR A 3 -8.94 -4.28 -1.28
N GLU A 4 -8.17 -3.98 -2.31
CA GLU A 4 -6.86 -3.32 -2.19
C GLU A 4 -7.03 -1.81 -1.99
N ASN A 5 -6.49 -1.31 -0.87
CA ASN A 5 -6.64 0.09 -0.46
C ASN A 5 -6.05 1.07 -1.48
N LEU A 6 -4.92 0.71 -2.10
CA LEU A 6 -4.28 1.55 -3.11
C LEU A 6 -5.14 1.66 -4.37
N HIS A 7 -5.69 0.54 -4.83
CA HIS A 7 -6.58 0.51 -5.98
C HIS A 7 -7.88 1.27 -5.68
N TYR A 8 -8.44 1.10 -4.47
CA TYR A 8 -9.61 1.84 -4.03
C TYR A 8 -9.39 3.36 -4.09
N ALA A 9 -8.29 3.86 -3.51
CA ALA A 9 -7.96 5.29 -3.54
C ALA A 9 -7.80 5.81 -4.98
N LYS A 10 -7.13 5.05 -5.86
CA LYS A 10 -6.96 5.42 -7.27
C LYS A 10 -8.28 5.43 -8.05
N VAL A 11 -9.17 4.46 -7.80
CA VAL A 11 -10.50 4.43 -8.42
C VAL A 11 -11.32 5.63 -7.96
N VAL A 12 -11.33 5.96 -6.66
CA VAL A 12 -12.05 7.13 -6.14
C VAL A 12 -11.53 8.44 -6.77
N LEU A 13 -10.21 8.57 -6.94
CA LEU A 13 -9.60 9.72 -7.60
C LEU A 13 -10.04 9.87 -9.06
N LYS A 14 -10.06 8.76 -9.81
CA LYS A 14 -10.43 8.75 -11.24
C LYS A 14 -11.93 8.94 -11.44
N MET A 15 -12.76 8.23 -10.67
CA MET A 15 -14.21 8.21 -10.78
C MET A 15 -14.87 9.51 -10.27
N GLY A 16 -14.50 9.95 -9.06
CA GLY A 16 -15.17 11.04 -8.37
C GLY A 16 -16.61 10.70 -7.96
N ILE A 17 -17.56 10.84 -8.89
CA ILE A 17 -19.01 10.63 -8.66
C ILE A 17 -19.47 9.35 -9.38
N ARG A 18 -20.49 8.70 -8.82
CA ARG A 18 -21.11 7.47 -9.35
C ARG A 18 -21.55 7.56 -10.82
N SER A 19 -21.98 8.72 -11.30
CA SER A 19 -22.42 8.94 -12.68
C SER A 19 -21.30 8.69 -13.69
N ASN A 20 -20.08 9.08 -13.32
CA ASN A 20 -18.92 9.01 -14.19
C ASN A 20 -18.33 7.59 -14.26
N ALA A 21 -18.81 6.65 -13.42
CA ALA A 21 -18.34 5.28 -13.42
C ALA A 21 -18.57 4.56 -14.76
N SER A 22 -19.62 4.95 -15.51
CA SER A 22 -19.95 4.34 -16.79
C SER A 22 -19.09 4.85 -17.96
N ASP A 23 -18.69 6.12 -17.93
CA ASP A 23 -17.95 6.78 -19.01
C ASP A 23 -16.44 6.57 -18.93
N LEU A 24 -15.93 6.23 -17.73
CA LEU A 24 -14.50 6.08 -17.46
C LEU A 24 -14.03 4.62 -17.58
N ASP A 25 -12.79 4.47 -18.01
CA ASP A 25 -12.05 3.20 -18.08
C ASP A 25 -11.17 3.02 -16.83
N PHE A 26 -11.22 1.86 -16.18
CA PHE A 26 -10.44 1.55 -14.97
C PHE A 26 -9.42 0.42 -15.17
N SER A 27 -9.21 -0.02 -16.41
CA SER A 27 -8.28 -1.10 -16.77
C SER A 27 -6.84 -0.90 -16.29
N ASP A 28 -6.41 0.35 -16.07
CA ASP A 28 -5.07 0.68 -15.55
C ASP A 28 -4.90 0.38 -14.05
N ILE A 29 -6.00 0.17 -13.31
CA ILE A 29 -6.03 0.14 -11.84
C ILE A 29 -6.56 -1.20 -11.32
N ILE A 30 -7.57 -1.77 -11.98
CA ILE A 30 -8.26 -2.98 -11.54
C ILE A 30 -8.50 -3.92 -12.73
N ASP A 31 -8.69 -5.21 -12.42
CA ASP A 31 -9.02 -6.22 -13.42
C ASP A 31 -10.43 -6.03 -13.99
N GLU A 32 -10.64 -6.50 -15.23
CA GLU A 32 -11.89 -6.33 -15.99
C GLU A 32 -13.12 -6.90 -15.26
N ASP A 33 -12.98 -8.05 -14.58
CA ASP A 33 -14.06 -8.66 -13.79
C ASP A 33 -14.50 -7.75 -12.62
N VAL A 34 -13.53 -7.11 -11.97
CA VAL A 34 -13.77 -6.20 -10.83
C VAL A 34 -14.35 -4.88 -11.32
N GLU A 35 -13.90 -4.40 -12.48
CA GLU A 35 -14.44 -3.21 -13.13
C GLU A 35 -15.91 -3.39 -13.53
N ALA A 36 -16.26 -4.50 -14.17
CA ALA A 36 -17.64 -4.80 -14.56
C ALA A 36 -18.56 -4.86 -13.33
N ALA A 37 -18.16 -5.57 -12.28
CA ALA A 37 -18.91 -5.67 -11.02
C ALA A 37 -19.06 -4.30 -10.33
N MET A 38 -18.03 -3.44 -10.40
CA MET A 38 -18.08 -2.09 -9.86
C MET A 38 -19.05 -1.20 -10.64
N LYS A 39 -19.03 -1.24 -11.98
CA LYS A 39 -19.94 -0.46 -12.84
C LYS A 39 -21.40 -0.87 -12.64
N GLU A 40 -21.68 -2.16 -12.55
CA GLU A 40 -23.01 -2.67 -12.24
C GLU A 40 -23.48 -2.16 -10.87
N SER A 41 -22.61 -2.26 -9.86
CA SER A 41 -22.91 -1.80 -8.49
C SER A 41 -23.14 -0.29 -8.42
N ALA A 42 -22.46 0.51 -9.25
CA ALA A 42 -22.65 1.96 -9.31
C ALA A 42 -24.06 2.36 -9.77
N ILE A 43 -24.67 1.55 -10.65
CA ILE A 43 -26.02 1.77 -11.16
C ILE A 43 -27.05 1.48 -10.06
N ILE A 44 -26.94 0.33 -9.38
CA ILE A 44 -27.89 -0.11 -8.33
C ILE A 44 -27.60 0.47 -6.94
N SER A 45 -26.54 1.27 -6.79
CA SER A 45 -26.09 1.78 -5.49
C SER A 45 -27.15 2.64 -4.79
N THR A 46 -27.39 2.33 -3.52
CA THR A 46 -28.21 3.10 -2.56
C THR A 46 -27.44 4.24 -1.88
N GLY A 47 -26.22 4.54 -2.34
CA GLY A 47 -25.45 5.68 -1.85
C GLY A 47 -26.11 7.02 -2.18
N THR A 48 -26.00 7.97 -1.25
CA THR A 48 -26.49 9.34 -1.42
C THR A 48 -25.52 10.17 -2.25
N ASP A 49 -26.05 11.21 -2.89
CA ASP A 49 -25.21 12.20 -3.57
C ASP A 49 -24.36 12.96 -2.56
N ILE A 50 -23.18 13.39 -3.02
CA ILE A 50 -22.15 14.04 -2.21
C ILE A 50 -21.93 15.45 -2.77
N SER A 51 -21.69 16.43 -1.91
CA SER A 51 -21.39 17.80 -2.34
C SER A 51 -20.01 17.89 -3.01
N GLU A 52 -19.78 18.92 -3.83
CA GLU A 52 -18.46 19.15 -4.44
C GLU A 52 -17.36 19.42 -3.40
N ASP A 53 -17.71 20.10 -2.30
CA ASP A 53 -16.78 20.39 -1.20
C ASP A 53 -16.35 19.10 -0.49
N ASP A 54 -17.30 18.20 -0.21
CA ASP A 54 -17.00 16.90 0.39
C ASP A 54 -16.19 16.02 -0.58
N LEU A 55 -16.53 16.05 -1.87
CA LEU A 55 -15.79 15.33 -2.90
C LEU A 55 -14.33 15.81 -2.99
N SER A 56 -14.10 17.11 -2.88
CA SER A 56 -12.75 17.70 -2.86
C SER A 56 -11.94 17.17 -1.67
N ASN A 57 -12.54 17.16 -0.47
CA ASN A 57 -11.89 16.62 0.73
C ASN A 57 -11.59 15.11 0.61
N ILE A 58 -12.52 14.33 0.06
CA ILE A 58 -12.33 12.90 -0.19
C ILE A 58 -11.17 12.67 -1.17
N LYS A 59 -11.10 13.45 -2.26
CA LYS A 59 -10.01 13.36 -3.23
C LYS A 59 -8.66 13.71 -2.59
N MET A 60 -8.58 14.80 -1.83
CA MET A 60 -7.36 15.16 -1.09
C MET A 60 -6.88 14.03 -0.17
N LEU A 61 -7.79 13.39 0.57
CA LEU A 61 -7.44 12.26 1.42
C LEU A 61 -6.93 11.07 0.59
N CYS A 62 -7.56 10.79 -0.55
CA CYS A 62 -7.12 9.71 -1.43
C CYS A 62 -5.71 9.99 -2.02
N GLU A 63 -5.41 11.22 -2.41
CA GLU A 63 -4.07 11.63 -2.86
C GLU A 63 -3.03 11.43 -1.75
N GLN A 64 -3.35 11.82 -0.52
CA GLN A 64 -2.47 11.60 0.63
C GLN A 64 -2.21 10.11 0.87
N VAL A 65 -3.24 9.26 0.76
CA VAL A 65 -3.09 7.80 0.90
C VAL A 65 -2.17 7.25 -0.18
N VAL A 66 -2.35 7.66 -1.45
CA VAL A 66 -1.48 7.24 -2.55
C VAL A 66 -0.03 7.67 -2.30
N ALA A 67 0.19 8.94 -1.92
CA ALA A 67 1.52 9.46 -1.61
C ALA A 67 2.19 8.71 -0.44
N LEU A 68 1.44 8.36 0.61
CA LEU A 68 1.94 7.57 1.74
C LEU A 68 2.32 6.14 1.32
N MET A 69 1.55 5.52 0.42
CA MET A 69 1.86 4.19 -0.10
C MET A 69 3.12 4.21 -0.97
N GLU A 70 3.28 5.23 -1.81
CA GLU A 70 4.51 5.42 -2.59
C GLU A 70 5.72 5.69 -1.69
N TYR A 71 5.56 6.54 -0.68
CA TYR A 71 6.62 6.80 0.30
C TYR A 71 7.01 5.53 1.06
N ARG A 72 6.04 4.70 1.45
CA ARG A 72 6.30 3.38 2.06
C ARG A 72 7.11 2.48 1.12
N ARG A 73 6.82 2.46 -0.18
CA ARG A 73 7.58 1.68 -1.16
C ARG A 73 9.04 2.15 -1.21
N THR A 74 9.27 3.46 -1.32
CA THR A 74 10.62 4.04 -1.35
C THR A 74 11.39 3.74 -0.07
N LEU A 75 10.74 3.79 1.10
CA LEU A 75 11.36 3.39 2.37
C LEU A 75 11.74 1.90 2.40
N MET A 76 10.92 1.03 1.82
CA MET A 76 11.21 -0.40 1.75
C MET A 76 12.42 -0.68 0.84
N GLU A 77 12.51 0.00 -0.30
CA GLU A 77 13.67 -0.06 -1.19
C GLU A 77 14.93 0.45 -0.49
N TYR A 78 14.83 1.57 0.22
CA TYR A 78 15.93 2.10 1.03
C TYR A 78 16.39 1.09 2.09
N LEU A 79 15.45 0.48 2.83
CA LEU A 79 15.75 -0.53 3.84
C LEU A 79 16.47 -1.74 3.23
N THR A 80 16.00 -2.19 2.07
CA THR A 80 16.57 -3.33 1.33
C THR A 80 18.01 -3.06 0.94
N ASN A 81 18.27 -1.91 0.32
CA ASN A 81 19.61 -1.48 -0.07
C ASN A 81 20.53 -1.33 1.15
N ARG A 82 20.01 -0.77 2.24
CA ARG A 82 20.78 -0.54 3.46
C ARG A 82 21.12 -1.83 4.19
N MET A 83 20.20 -2.80 4.23
CA MET A 83 20.44 -4.09 4.86
C MET A 83 21.47 -4.91 4.08
N ASN A 84 21.38 -4.91 2.74
CA ASN A 84 22.39 -5.54 1.88
C ASN A 84 23.79 -4.93 2.05
N ALA A 85 23.89 -3.63 2.30
CA ALA A 85 25.17 -2.97 2.55
C ALA A 85 25.75 -3.27 3.94
N ILE A 86 24.91 -3.47 4.96
CA ILE A 86 25.36 -3.62 6.36
C ILE A 86 25.52 -5.09 6.77
N ALA A 87 24.55 -5.94 6.46
CA ALA A 87 24.49 -7.32 6.91
C ALA A 87 24.05 -8.27 5.76
N PRO A 88 24.84 -8.38 4.68
CA PRO A 88 24.47 -9.16 3.49
C PRO A 88 24.21 -10.65 3.81
N ASN A 89 25.01 -11.23 4.71
CA ASN A 89 24.84 -12.64 5.11
C ASN A 89 23.52 -12.85 5.87
N LEU A 90 23.11 -11.90 6.70
CA LEU A 90 21.83 -11.98 7.41
C LEU A 90 20.67 -11.83 6.43
N THR A 91 20.78 -10.90 5.48
CA THR A 91 19.78 -10.74 4.40
C THR A 91 19.57 -12.04 3.64
N VAL A 92 20.65 -12.70 3.20
CA VAL A 92 20.55 -13.94 2.41
C VAL A 92 19.90 -15.06 3.21
N MET A 93 20.12 -15.11 4.53
CA MET A 93 19.63 -16.20 5.38
C MET A 93 18.17 -16.06 5.79
N VAL A 94 17.70 -14.85 6.13
CA VAL A 94 16.35 -14.63 6.68
C VAL A 94 15.51 -13.58 5.93
N GLY A 95 16.08 -12.90 4.94
CA GLY A 95 15.47 -11.79 4.23
C GLY A 95 15.68 -10.43 4.91
N GLU A 96 15.52 -9.36 4.14
CA GLU A 96 15.79 -7.99 4.57
C GLU A 96 14.87 -7.55 5.72
N LEU A 97 13.58 -7.87 5.60
CA LEU A 97 12.56 -7.42 6.55
C LEU A 97 12.72 -8.10 7.91
N VAL A 98 13.00 -9.41 7.93
CA VAL A 98 13.20 -10.17 9.17
C VAL A 98 14.53 -9.78 9.79
N GLY A 99 15.61 -9.69 9.00
CA GLY A 99 16.92 -9.25 9.47
C GLY A 99 16.87 -7.84 10.08
N ALA A 100 16.14 -6.91 9.44
CA ALA A 100 15.92 -5.56 9.97
C ALA A 100 15.21 -5.58 11.33
N ARG A 101 14.17 -6.40 11.49
CA ARG A 101 13.47 -6.52 12.78
C ARG A 101 14.35 -7.10 13.87
N LEU A 102 15.14 -8.13 13.57
CA LEU A 102 16.08 -8.73 14.53
C LEU A 102 17.12 -7.70 14.99
N MET A 103 17.71 -6.95 14.06
CA MET A 103 18.66 -5.89 14.37
C MET A 103 18.03 -4.76 15.18
N ALA A 104 16.80 -4.35 14.83
CA ALA A 104 16.07 -3.31 15.57
C ALA A 104 15.72 -3.76 16.99
N HIS A 105 15.31 -5.02 17.17
CA HIS A 105 14.98 -5.59 18.47
C HIS A 105 16.21 -5.74 19.38
N ALA A 106 17.35 -6.17 18.82
CA ALA A 106 18.62 -6.24 19.54
C ALA A 106 19.28 -4.85 19.77
N GLY A 107 18.78 -3.80 19.10
CA GLY A 107 19.27 -2.43 19.16
C GLY A 107 20.55 -2.14 18.37
N SER A 108 21.35 -3.16 18.04
CA SER A 108 22.49 -3.05 17.12
C SER A 108 22.90 -4.42 16.56
N LEU A 109 23.65 -4.42 15.45
CA LEU A 109 24.20 -5.65 14.87
C LEU A 109 25.15 -6.37 15.83
N ILE A 110 25.94 -5.63 16.62
CA ILE A 110 26.89 -6.20 17.58
C ILE A 110 26.16 -6.87 18.73
N ASN A 111 25.08 -6.27 19.23
CA ASN A 111 24.27 -6.89 20.28
C ASN A 111 23.58 -8.15 19.78
N LEU A 112 23.08 -8.14 18.54
CA LEU A 112 22.50 -9.32 17.90
C LEU A 112 23.53 -10.44 17.80
N ALA A 113 24.77 -10.14 17.39
CA ALA A 113 25.85 -11.12 17.26
C ALA A 113 26.28 -11.75 18.61
N LYS A 114 26.00 -11.08 19.75
CA LYS A 114 26.29 -11.60 21.09
C LYS A 114 25.17 -12.48 21.65
N GLN A 115 23.98 -12.44 21.06
CA GLN A 115 22.85 -13.25 21.54
C GLN A 115 23.05 -14.71 21.11
N PRO A 116 22.80 -15.69 22.00
CA PRO A 116 22.81 -17.10 21.62
C PRO A 116 21.64 -17.41 20.69
N ALA A 117 21.76 -18.47 19.90
CA ALA A 117 20.73 -18.86 18.93
C ALA A 117 19.34 -19.04 19.56
N SER A 118 19.27 -19.55 20.80
CA SER A 118 18.01 -19.73 21.55
C SER A 118 17.29 -18.43 21.91
N THR A 119 17.99 -17.28 21.89
CA THR A 119 17.39 -15.96 22.11
C THR A 119 16.96 -15.30 20.81
N VAL A 120 17.57 -15.70 19.68
CA VAL A 120 17.22 -15.22 18.34
C VAL A 120 16.04 -16.00 17.74
N GLN A 121 15.90 -17.28 18.11
CA GLN A 121 14.80 -18.17 17.74
C GLN A 121 13.47 -17.73 18.38
#